data_AF-A0AAD7YB05-F1
#
_entry.id   AF-A0AAD7YB05-F1
#
_cell.length_a   1.000
_cell.length_b   1.000
_cell.length_c   1.000
_cell.angle_alpha   90.00
_cell.angle_beta   90.00
_cell.angle_gamma   90.00
#
_symmetry.space_group_name_H-M   'P 1'
#
loop_
_entity.id
_entity.type
_entity.pdbx_description
1 polymer ?
#
loop_
_entity_poly.entity_id
_entity_poly.type
_entity_poly.pdbx_seq_one_letter_code
_entity_poly.pdbx_strand_id
1 'polypeptide(L)'
;MIRYCICAWGGACKTLLIAVERAQRAVLKVLMFLPYRHPTTSVYAKAEVLSVRRIYIMETVRRYHRHTIPTLPLDETKRVITCPIPRVRTHFAQKHYSARAPRFYNALNKVIKTRKFNHHQLKRALIAWLKDFDYEGTENLLNIAK
;
A
#
# COMPACT_ATOMS: atom_id res chain seq x y z
N MET A 1 2.08 11.03 11.05
CA MET A 1 2.92 10.13 11.87
C MET A 1 2.83 8.63 11.55
N ILE A 2 1.85 8.07 10.82
CA ILE A 2 1.76 6.59 10.61
C ILE A 2 2.79 6.01 9.59
N ARG A 3 3.53 6.87 8.86
CA ARG A 3 4.34 6.46 7.70
C ARG A 3 5.68 5.80 8.05
N TYR A 4 6.31 6.15 9.18
CA TYR A 4 7.69 5.76 9.48
C TYR A 4 7.82 4.26 9.82
N CYS A 5 6.85 3.68 10.53
CA CYS A 5 6.88 2.26 10.93
C CYS A 5 6.52 1.29 9.81
N ILE A 6 5.92 1.74 8.70
CA ILE A 6 5.45 0.83 7.64
C ILE A 6 6.60 0.01 7.04
N CYS A 7 7.80 0.60 7.01
CA CYS A 7 9.04 -0.05 6.64
C CYS A 7 9.47 -1.18 7.59
N ALA A 8 9.19 -1.02 8.88
CA ALA A 8 9.54 -1.96 9.95
C ALA A 8 8.48 -3.06 10.11
N TRP A 9 7.22 -2.77 9.79
CA TRP A 9 6.11 -3.73 9.80
C TRP A 9 6.16 -4.68 8.59
N GLY A 10 7.35 -5.18 8.25
CA GLY A 10 7.54 -6.20 7.22
C GLY A 10 6.43 -7.24 7.33
N GLY A 11 5.55 -7.26 6.33
CA GLY A 11 4.43 -8.18 6.35
C GLY A 11 3.40 -8.01 7.45
N ALA A 12 3.00 -6.78 7.78
CA ALA A 12 2.01 -6.47 8.81
C ALA A 12 0.86 -7.49 8.83
N CYS A 13 0.75 -8.23 9.94
CA CYS A 13 -0.35 -9.16 10.16
C CYS A 13 -1.68 -8.39 10.23
N LYS A 14 -2.78 -9.02 9.80
CA LYS A 14 -4.12 -8.40 9.81
C LYS A 14 -4.47 -7.79 11.17
N THR A 15 -4.08 -8.46 12.26
CA THR A 15 -4.28 -8.01 13.65
C THR A 15 -3.63 -6.67 13.96
N LEU A 16 -2.37 -6.48 13.55
CA LEU A 16 -1.64 -5.23 13.75
C LEU A 16 -2.27 -4.08 12.94
N LEU A 17 -2.66 -4.35 11.69
CA LEU A 17 -3.32 -3.36 10.85
C LEU A 17 -4.66 -2.90 11.44
N ILE A 18 -5.46 -3.82 12.01
CA ILE A 18 -6.73 -3.50 12.66
C ILE A 18 -6.52 -2.60 13.88
N ALA A 19 -5.50 -2.86 14.70
CA ALA A 19 -5.18 -2.02 15.86
C ALA A 19 -4.82 -0.59 15.44
N VAL A 20 -3.98 -0.44 14.41
CA VAL A 20 -3.60 0.87 13.88
C VAL A 20 -4.79 1.58 13.23
N GLU A 21 -5.71 0.86 12.57
CA GLU A 21 -6.95 1.43 12.03
C GLU A 21 -7.89 1.94 13.12
N ARG A 22 -7.97 1.25 14.27
CA ARG A 22 -8.73 1.72 15.44
C ARG A 22 -8.10 3.01 16.01
N ALA A 23 -6.77 3.05 16.11
CA ALA A 23 -6.05 4.24 16.57
C ALA A 23 -6.23 5.44 15.61
N GLN A 24 -6.09 5.24 14.29
CA GLN A 24 -6.33 6.29 13.30
C GLN A 24 -7.75 6.85 13.40
N ARG A 25 -8.76 5.98 13.57
CA ARG A 25 -10.16 6.41 13.73
C ARG A 25 -10.38 7.23 15.00
N ALA A 26 -9.78 6.83 16.12
CA ALA A 26 -9.89 7.59 17.36
C ALA A 26 -9.33 9.01 17.18
N VAL A 27 -8.15 9.13 16.57
CA VAL A 27 -7.53 10.43 16.28
C VAL A 27 -8.41 11.27 15.35
N LEU A 28 -8.96 10.69 14.27
CA LEU A 28 -9.84 11.42 13.35
C LEU A 28 -11.12 11.90 14.04
N LYS A 29 -11.71 11.10 14.92
CA LYS A 29 -12.90 11.51 15.69
C LYS A 29 -12.60 12.71 16.59
N VAL A 30 -11.46 12.70 17.28
CA VAL A 30 -11.04 13.83 18.14
C VAL A 30 -10.80 15.09 17.30
N LEU A 31 -10.08 14.97 16.18
CA LEU A 31 -9.79 16.11 15.29
C LEU A 31 -11.05 16.75 14.70
N MET A 32 -12.11 15.95 14.51
CA MET A 32 -13.39 16.40 13.93
C MET A 32 -14.47 16.68 14.98
N PHE A 33 -14.14 16.62 16.26
CA PHE A 33 -15.09 16.76 17.38
C PHE A 33 -16.32 15.83 17.26
N LEU A 34 -16.11 14.61 16.74
CA LEU A 34 -17.19 13.63 16.54
C LEU A 34 -17.42 12.80 17.80
N PRO A 35 -18.68 12.35 18.05
CA PRO A 35 -18.99 11.52 19.19
C PRO A 35 -18.29 10.17 19.12
N TYR A 36 -18.01 9.58 20.29
CA TYR A 36 -17.29 8.31 20.40
C TYR A 36 -17.93 7.18 19.54
N ARG A 37 -19.26 7.10 19.51
CA ARG A 37 -20.02 6.08 18.76
C ARG A 37 -20.24 6.41 17.28
N HIS A 38 -19.63 7.47 16.74
CA HIS A 38 -19.83 7.84 15.34
C HIS A 38 -19.43 6.70 14.37
N PRO A 39 -20.25 6.40 13.33
CA PRO A 39 -20.04 5.28 12.43
C PRO A 39 -18.75 5.42 11.64
N THR A 40 -18.02 4.32 11.50
CA THR A 40 -16.62 4.37 11.06
C THR A 40 -16.42 4.65 9.58
N THR A 41 -17.33 4.18 8.73
CA THR A 41 -17.35 4.47 7.27
C THR A 41 -17.51 5.96 7.02
N SER A 42 -18.41 6.61 7.75
CA SER A 42 -18.66 8.04 7.62
C SER A 42 -17.51 8.92 8.13
N VAL A 43 -16.69 8.45 9.09
CA VAL A 43 -15.48 9.18 9.53
C VAL A 43 -14.47 9.29 8.39
N TYR A 44 -14.21 8.19 7.67
CA TYR A 44 -13.26 8.21 6.56
C TYR A 44 -13.78 8.99 5.35
N ALA A 45 -15.09 8.90 5.06
CA ALA A 45 -15.71 9.70 4.00
C ALA A 45 -15.61 11.21 4.29
N LYS A 46 -15.94 11.63 5.52
CA LYS A 46 -15.83 13.04 5.95
C LYS A 46 -14.39 13.55 5.95
N ALA A 47 -13.43 12.70 6.27
CA ALA A 47 -12.02 13.09 6.35
C ALA A 47 -11.31 13.11 5.00
N GLU A 48 -11.87 12.48 3.97
CA GLU A 48 -11.19 12.21 2.70
C GLU A 48 -9.79 11.57 2.86
N VAL A 49 -9.58 10.87 3.97
CA VAL A 49 -8.29 10.26 4.32
C VAL A 49 -8.30 8.78 3.93
N LEU A 50 -7.16 8.33 3.38
CA LEU A 50 -6.92 6.92 3.10
C LEU A 50 -6.88 6.09 4.40
N SER A 51 -7.46 4.89 4.36
CA SER A 51 -7.34 3.91 5.45
C SER A 51 -5.90 3.45 5.63
N VAL A 52 -5.55 2.95 6.82
CA VAL A 52 -4.20 2.46 7.13
C VAL A 52 -3.72 1.41 6.11
N ARG A 53 -4.60 0.52 5.66
CA ARG A 53 -4.26 -0.50 4.65
C ARG A 53 -3.91 0.11 3.30
N ARG A 54 -4.68 1.10 2.84
CA ARG A 54 -4.35 1.84 1.61
C ARG A 54 -3.04 2.59 1.77
N ILE A 55 -2.80 3.20 2.93
CA ILE A 55 -1.52 3.86 3.26
C ILE A 55 -0.36 2.86 3.25
N TYR A 56 -0.56 1.65 3.77
CA TYR A 56 0.44 0.59 3.75
C TYR A 56 0.83 0.19 2.32
N ILE A 57 -0.15 -0.04 1.45
CA ILE A 57 0.11 -0.34 0.03
C ILE A 57 0.83 0.83 -0.65
N MET A 58 0.35 2.05 -0.42
CA MET A 58 0.96 3.26 -0.99
C MET A 58 2.43 3.40 -0.57
N GLU A 59 2.76 3.28 0.71
CA GLU A 59 4.14 3.45 1.18
C GLU A 59 5.05 2.30 0.73
N THR A 60 4.55 1.07 0.70
CA THR A 60 5.35 -0.07 0.23
C THR A 60 5.74 0.07 -1.24
N VAL A 61 4.78 0.44 -2.10
CA VAL A 61 5.01 0.71 -3.53
C VAL A 61 5.90 1.93 -3.71
N ARG A 62 5.65 3.02 -2.99
CA ARG A 62 6.46 4.25 -3.06
C ARG A 62 7.92 4.01 -2.67
N ARG A 63 8.17 3.27 -1.60
CA ARG A 63 9.52 2.89 -1.19
C ARG A 63 10.19 2.03 -2.25
N TYR A 64 9.46 1.08 -2.82
CA TYR A 64 9.99 0.18 -3.85
C TYR A 64 10.36 0.95 -5.12
N HIS A 65 9.48 1.82 -5.57
CA HIS A 65 9.76 2.68 -6.71
C HIS A 65 10.98 3.57 -6.50
N ARG A 66 11.16 4.14 -5.30
CA ARG A 66 12.31 5.00 -5.01
C ARG A 66 13.65 4.25 -5.00
N HIS A 67 13.71 3.06 -4.42
CA HIS A 67 14.99 2.39 -4.13
C HIS A 67 15.37 1.31 -5.12
N THR A 68 14.39 0.60 -5.69
CA THR A 68 14.66 -0.59 -6.53
C THR A 68 14.40 -0.37 -8.01
N ILE A 69 13.53 0.55 -8.41
CA ILE A 69 13.27 0.78 -9.85
C ILE A 69 14.45 1.45 -10.57
N PRO A 70 15.12 2.48 -10.01
CA PRO A 70 16.25 3.13 -10.66
C PRO A 70 17.45 2.20 -10.86
N THR A 71 17.58 1.18 -10.01
CA THR A 71 18.69 0.22 -10.04
C THR A 71 18.43 -0.98 -10.94
N LEU A 72 17.18 -1.18 -11.40
CA LEU A 72 16.83 -2.29 -12.28
C LEU A 72 17.11 -1.93 -13.74
N PRO A 73 17.81 -2.79 -14.51
CA PRO A 73 18.12 -2.52 -15.91
C PRO A 73 16.84 -2.31 -16.73
N LEU A 74 16.84 -1.27 -17.58
CA LEU A 74 15.78 -1.05 -18.57
C LEU A 74 15.95 -2.08 -19.69
N ASP A 75 15.45 -3.28 -19.45
CA ASP A 75 15.41 -4.33 -20.45
C ASP A 75 14.18 -4.08 -21.35
N GLU A 76 14.33 -3.17 -22.32
CA GLU A 76 13.25 -2.78 -23.26
C GLU A 76 12.86 -3.90 -24.22
N THR A 77 13.68 -4.95 -24.31
CA THR A 77 13.49 -6.13 -25.14
C THR A 77 12.41 -7.09 -24.61
N LYS A 78 12.04 -6.98 -23.33
CA LYS A 78 11.03 -7.86 -22.72
C LYS A 78 9.62 -7.43 -23.11
N ARG A 79 8.86 -8.37 -23.69
CA ARG A 79 7.43 -8.21 -24.02
C ARG A 79 6.57 -7.77 -22.82
N VAL A 80 6.95 -8.16 -21.60
CA VAL A 80 6.27 -7.75 -20.37
C VAL A 80 7.30 -7.18 -19.39
N ILE A 81 7.11 -5.92 -19.04
CA ILE A 81 7.94 -5.22 -18.05
C ILE A 81 7.39 -5.54 -16.66
N THR A 82 7.93 -6.59 -16.01
CA THR A 82 7.63 -6.92 -14.61
C THR A 82 8.87 -6.87 -13.76
N CYS A 83 8.73 -6.38 -12.53
CA CYS A 83 9.77 -6.45 -11.52
C CYS A 83 9.94 -7.90 -11.05
N PRO A 84 11.19 -8.37 -10.87
CA PRO A 84 11.45 -9.73 -10.41
C PRO A 84 10.93 -9.91 -8.98
N ILE A 85 10.23 -11.03 -8.74
CA ILE A 85 9.73 -11.40 -7.42
C ILE A 85 10.68 -12.46 -6.84
N PRO A 86 11.28 -12.24 -5.65
CA PRO A 86 12.14 -13.23 -5.03
C PRO A 86 11.33 -14.48 -4.66
N ARG A 87 11.89 -15.67 -4.92
CA ARG A 87 11.29 -16.95 -4.52
C ARG A 87 11.61 -17.21 -3.05
N VAL A 88 10.59 -17.21 -2.21
CA VAL A 88 10.70 -17.39 -0.75
C VAL A 88 9.88 -18.60 -0.31
N ARG A 89 10.52 -19.51 0.44
CA ARG A 89 9.93 -20.78 0.89
C ARG A 89 9.05 -20.63 2.14
N THR A 90 9.40 -19.70 3.03
CA THR A 90 8.68 -19.55 4.30
C THR A 90 7.58 -18.51 4.19
N HIS A 91 6.43 -18.78 4.84
CA HIS A 91 5.30 -17.85 4.89
C HIS A 91 5.66 -16.52 5.56
N PHE A 92 6.61 -16.54 6.52
CA PHE A 92 7.14 -15.32 7.12
C PHE A 92 7.89 -14.45 6.08
N ALA A 93 8.80 -15.06 5.31
CA ALA A 93 9.57 -14.33 4.31
C ALA A 93 8.70 -13.86 3.12
N GLN A 94 7.65 -14.59 2.77
CA GLN A 94 6.65 -14.17 1.78
C GLN A 94 5.92 -12.89 2.18
N LYS A 95 5.69 -12.70 3.49
CA LYS A 95 5.08 -11.47 4.01
C LYS A 95 6.08 -10.32 4.07
N HIS A 96 7.37 -10.60 4.15
CA HIS A 96 8.39 -9.56 4.25
C HIS A 96 8.35 -8.57 3.07
N TYR A 97 8.79 -7.34 3.33
CA TYR A 97 8.74 -6.24 2.37
C TYR A 97 9.37 -6.60 1.02
N SER A 98 10.53 -7.25 1.00
CA SER A 98 11.25 -7.59 -0.24
C SER A 98 10.46 -8.51 -1.18
N ALA A 99 9.65 -9.43 -0.63
CA ALA A 99 8.84 -10.35 -1.42
C ALA A 99 7.48 -9.75 -1.80
N ARG A 100 6.91 -8.92 -0.92
CA ARG A 100 5.57 -8.36 -1.06
C ARG A 100 5.53 -7.10 -1.94
N ALA A 101 6.50 -6.21 -1.81
CA ALA A 101 6.51 -4.95 -2.56
C ALA A 101 6.57 -5.12 -4.09
N PRO A 102 7.36 -6.04 -4.67
CA PRO A 102 7.34 -6.31 -6.11
C PRO A 102 5.97 -6.78 -6.61
N ARG A 103 5.22 -7.54 -5.80
CA ARG A 103 3.88 -8.03 -6.19
C ARG A 103 2.87 -6.88 -6.31
N PHE A 104 2.85 -5.98 -5.34
CA PHE A 104 2.02 -4.77 -5.39
C PHE A 104 2.41 -3.88 -6.57
N TYR A 105 3.71 -3.71 -6.79
CA TYR A 105 4.20 -2.93 -7.92
C TYR A 105 3.78 -3.52 -9.26
N ASN A 106 3.91 -4.84 -9.44
CA ASN A 106 3.50 -5.52 -10.68
C ASN A 106 1.99 -5.46 -10.91
N ALA A 107 1.18 -5.61 -9.86
CA ALA A 107 -0.28 -5.46 -9.95
C ALA A 107 -0.65 -4.05 -10.44
N LEU A 108 0.03 -3.03 -9.92
CA LEU A 108 -0.19 -1.64 -10.30
C LEU A 108 0.35 -1.32 -11.70
N ASN A 109 1.50 -1.88 -12.06
CA ASN A 109 2.13 -1.67 -13.37
C ASN A 109 1.27 -2.23 -14.52
N LYS A 110 0.49 -3.30 -14.26
CA LYS A 110 -0.50 -3.81 -15.22
C LYS A 110 -1.59 -2.79 -15.57
N VAL A 111 -1.98 -1.95 -14.61
CA VAL A 111 -3.06 -0.98 -14.77
C VAL A 111 -2.54 0.35 -15.33
N ILE A 112 -1.50 0.92 -14.72
CA ILE A 112 -1.11 2.33 -14.95
C ILE A 112 0.27 2.47 -15.65
N LYS A 113 1.00 1.37 -15.91
CA LYS A 113 2.35 1.37 -16.52
C LYS A 113 3.32 2.37 -15.87
N THR A 114 3.58 2.22 -14.57
CA THR A 114 4.18 3.26 -13.72
C THR A 114 5.70 3.36 -13.72
N ARG A 115 6.41 2.54 -14.50
CA ARG A 115 7.87 2.54 -14.52
C ARG A 115 8.49 3.87 -14.99
N LYS A 116 7.80 4.63 -15.84
CA LYS A 116 8.28 5.92 -16.37
C LYS A 116 7.90 7.13 -15.51
N PHE A 117 7.17 6.93 -14.41
CA PHE A 117 6.69 8.04 -13.61
C PHE A 117 7.78 8.61 -12.72
N ASN A 118 7.75 9.94 -12.55
CA ASN A 118 8.47 10.59 -11.47
C ASN A 118 7.79 10.25 -10.12
N HIS A 119 8.54 10.30 -9.01
CA HIS A 119 8.06 10.03 -7.66
C HIS A 119 6.77 10.78 -7.29
N HIS A 120 6.64 12.04 -7.72
CA HIS A 120 5.45 12.86 -7.48
C HIS A 120 4.24 12.38 -8.30
N GLN A 121 4.47 12.04 -9.58
CA GLN A 121 3.45 11.51 -10.46
C GLN A 121 2.96 10.14 -9.97
N LEU A 122 3.88 9.28 -9.54
CA LEU A 122 3.56 8.00 -8.92
C LEU A 122 2.68 8.18 -7.68
N LYS A 123 3.04 9.10 -6.78
CA LYS A 123 2.25 9.37 -5.57
C LYS A 123 0.81 9.79 -5.93
N ARG A 124 0.63 10.69 -6.90
CA ARG A 124 -0.70 11.14 -7.34
C ARG A 124 -1.51 10.00 -7.95
N ALA A 125 -0.90 9.24 -8.85
CA ALA A 125 -1.53 8.08 -9.48
C ALA A 125 -1.92 7.00 -8.45
N LEU A 126 -1.06 6.73 -7.47
CA LEU A 126 -1.33 5.81 -6.37
C LEU A 126 -2.52 6.26 -5.52
N ILE A 127 -2.61 7.54 -5.18
CA ILE A 127 -3.71 8.06 -4.38
C ILE A 127 -5.03 7.95 -5.17
N ALA A 128 -5.03 8.31 -6.45
CA ALA A 128 -6.20 8.16 -7.32
C ALA A 128 -6.63 6.69 -7.39
N TRP A 129 -5.70 5.80 -7.74
CA TRP A 129 -5.95 4.36 -7.83
C TRP A 129 -6.50 3.77 -6.53
N LEU A 130 -5.93 4.14 -5.38
CA LEU A 130 -6.35 3.61 -4.07
C LEU A 130 -7.64 4.23 -3.53
N LYS A 131 -8.09 5.38 -4.05
CA LYS A 131 -9.37 5.97 -3.66
C LYS A 131 -10.55 5.13 -4.19
N ASP A 132 -10.38 4.54 -5.37
CA ASP A 132 -11.44 3.78 -6.05
C ASP A 132 -11.66 2.38 -5.47
N PHE A 133 -10.73 1.85 -4.66
CA PHE A 133 -10.88 0.51 -4.08
C PHE A 133 -11.76 0.49 -2.84
N ASP A 134 -12.77 -0.35 -2.83
CA ASP A 134 -13.52 -0.71 -1.61
C ASP A 134 -12.66 -1.46 -0.58
N TYR A 135 -13.20 -1.60 0.64
CA TYR A 135 -12.54 -2.31 1.73
C TYR A 135 -12.15 -3.75 1.31
N GLU A 136 -13.07 -4.49 0.70
CA GLU A 136 -12.82 -5.86 0.23
C GLU A 136 -11.77 -5.90 -0.89
N GLY A 137 -11.84 -4.96 -1.83
CA GLY A 137 -10.84 -4.83 -2.89
C GLY A 137 -9.42 -4.61 -2.32
N THR A 138 -9.30 -3.80 -1.28
CA THR A 138 -8.00 -3.62 -0.59
C THR A 138 -7.55 -4.87 0.17
N GLU A 139 -8.46 -5.65 0.75
CA GLU A 139 -8.10 -6.94 1.37
C GLU A 139 -7.63 -7.96 0.34
N ASN A 140 -8.29 -8.03 -0.82
CA ASN A 140 -7.89 -8.91 -1.91
C ASN A 140 -6.50 -8.56 -2.42
N LEU A 141 -6.18 -7.27 -2.56
CA LEU A 141 -4.83 -6.81 -2.88
C LEU A 141 -3.80 -7.26 -1.85
N LEU A 142 -4.11 -7.16 -0.55
CA LEU A 142 -3.21 -7.63 0.51
C LEU A 142 -3.05 -9.16 0.50
N ASN A 143 -4.06 -9.91 0.05
CA ASN A 143 -4.04 -11.38 -0.05
C ASN A 143 -3.33 -11.90 -1.31
N ILE A 144 -3.25 -11.12 -2.41
CA ILE A 144 -2.39 -11.45 -3.58
C ILE A 144 -0.91 -11.64 -3.17
N ALA A 145 -0.53 -11.10 -2.01
CA ALA A 145 0.78 -11.28 -1.41
C ALA A 145 0.89 -12.47 -0.43
N LYS A 146 -0.07 -13.39 -0.41
CA LYS A 146 0.08 -14.72 0.21
C LYS A 146 0.68 -15.73 -0.75
#